data_AF-A0A845S1T3-F1
#
_entry.id   AF-A0A845S1T3-F1
#
_cell.length_a   1.000
_cell.length_b   1.000
_cell.length_c   1.000
_cell.angle_alpha   90.00
_cell.angle_beta   90.00
_cell.angle_gamma   90.00
#
_symmetry.space_group_name_H-M   'P 1'
#
loop_
_entity.id
_entity.type
_entity.pdbx_description
1 polymer ?
#
loop_
_entity_poly.entity_id
_entity_poly.type
_entity_poly.pdbx_seq_one_letter_code
_entity_poly.pdbx_strand_id
1 'polypeptide(L)'
;MPQEANQTSKVRTGHIFTEEQIISLIENVKQNNFNFIRELLDRYHPADVADLIKILPNEVQIKLFSHKSADLNPEVVLGLTDTLQKEILEQLSPDTISSIIKELESDDAFQIIENVPEEFQNQILNNLPQKDQNFFRLGLKYPKDS
;
A
#
# COMPACT_ATOMS: atom_id res chain seq x y z
N MET A 1 -42.55 -11.16 29.85
CA MET A 1 -41.35 -11.90 30.32
C MET A 1 -40.49 -12.24 29.11
N PRO A 2 -39.16 -12.31 29.29
CA PRO A 2 -38.14 -12.10 28.27
C PRO A 2 -37.68 -13.41 27.61
N GLN A 3 -36.95 -13.28 26.50
CA GLN A 3 -35.89 -14.21 26.09
C GLN A 3 -34.67 -13.33 25.78
N GLU A 4 -33.75 -13.14 26.73
CA GLU A 4 -32.49 -13.91 26.85
C GLU A 4 -31.80 -14.05 25.48
N ALA A 5 -30.93 -13.10 25.15
CA ALA A 5 -29.49 -13.22 25.39
C ALA A 5 -28.90 -14.47 24.72
N ASN A 6 -28.42 -14.31 23.48
CA ASN A 6 -27.28 -15.11 23.05
C ASN A 6 -26.14 -14.18 22.64
N GLN A 7 -25.31 -13.99 23.65
CA GLN A 7 -24.06 -13.30 23.66
C GLN A 7 -23.01 -14.27 23.12
N THR A 8 -22.83 -14.30 21.80
CA THR A 8 -21.63 -14.90 21.20
C THR A 8 -20.48 -13.91 21.37
N SER A 9 -19.99 -13.84 22.61
CA SER A 9 -18.65 -13.38 22.94
C SER A 9 -17.64 -14.30 22.26
N LYS A 10 -17.31 -14.02 21.00
CA LYS A 10 -16.02 -14.43 20.43
C LYS A 10 -15.07 -13.25 20.60
N VAL A 11 -14.00 -13.53 21.32
CA VAL A 11 -12.88 -12.65 21.62
C VAL A 11 -12.51 -11.84 20.36
N ARG A 12 -12.64 -10.52 20.42
CA ARG A 12 -12.26 -9.61 19.32
C ARG A 12 -10.74 -9.60 19.18
N THR A 13 -10.17 -10.57 18.49
CA THR A 13 -8.91 -10.35 17.79
C THR A 13 -9.31 -9.59 16.51
N GLY A 14 -9.12 -8.27 16.51
CA GLY A 14 -9.73 -7.31 15.59
C GLY A 14 -9.22 -7.32 14.15
N HIS A 15 -9.16 -8.48 13.50
CA HIS A 15 -8.80 -8.59 12.09
C HIS A 15 -10.06 -8.74 11.22
N ILE A 16 -10.15 -7.87 10.21
CA ILE A 16 -11.25 -7.81 9.22
C ILE A 16 -11.23 -9.02 8.28
N PHE A 17 -10.07 -9.67 8.16
CA PHE A 17 -9.84 -10.84 7.32
C PHE A 17 -9.78 -12.13 8.17
N THR A 18 -10.40 -13.19 7.67
CA THR A 18 -10.30 -14.52 8.29
C THR A 18 -8.98 -15.19 7.93
N GLU A 19 -8.55 -16.16 8.74
CA GLU A 19 -7.36 -16.96 8.46
C GLU A 19 -7.44 -17.67 7.09
N GLU A 20 -8.63 -18.18 6.73
CA GLU A 20 -8.88 -18.79 5.42
C GLU A 20 -8.66 -17.79 4.27
N GLN A 21 -9.13 -16.54 4.43
CA GLN A 21 -8.91 -15.50 3.42
C GLN A 21 -7.43 -15.13 3.29
N ILE A 22 -6.70 -15.07 4.41
CA ILE A 22 -5.26 -14.78 4.41
C ILE A 22 -4.48 -15.89 3.69
N ILE A 23 -4.75 -17.16 4.04
CA ILE A 23 -4.11 -18.31 3.39
C ILE A 23 -4.45 -18.31 1.90
N SER A 24 -5.71 -18.10 1.54
CA SER A 24 -6.15 -18.02 0.14
C SER A 24 -5.45 -16.90 -0.62
N LEU A 25 -5.31 -15.71 -0.03
CA LEU A 25 -4.60 -14.58 -0.63
C LEU A 25 -3.14 -14.95 -0.90
N ILE A 26 -2.43 -15.50 0.10
CA ILE A 26 -1.02 -15.88 -0.02
C ILE A 26 -0.82 -16.87 -1.17
N GLU A 27 -1.66 -17.90 -1.27
CA GLU A 27 -1.57 -18.90 -2.33
C GLU A 27 -1.86 -18.30 -3.72
N ASN A 28 -2.85 -17.41 -3.83
CA ASN A 28 -3.16 -16.73 -5.09
C ASN A 28 -2.03 -15.78 -5.52
N VAL A 29 -1.36 -15.11 -4.57
CA VAL A 29 -0.17 -14.27 -4.87
C VAL A 29 0.97 -15.13 -5.38
N LYS A 30 1.22 -16.29 -4.77
CA LYS A 30 2.24 -17.23 -5.27
C LYS A 30 1.93 -17.71 -6.69
N GLN A 31 0.66 -18.00 -6.99
CA GLN A 31 0.20 -18.45 -8.30
C GLN A 31 0.02 -17.35 -9.36
N ASN A 32 0.33 -16.08 -9.03
CA ASN A 32 0.11 -14.92 -9.90
C ASN A 32 -1.37 -14.72 -10.31
N ASN A 33 -2.32 -15.16 -9.49
CA ASN A 33 -3.75 -14.98 -9.75
C ASN A 33 -4.23 -13.59 -9.30
N PHE A 34 -3.72 -12.55 -9.97
CA PHE A 34 -3.96 -11.16 -9.60
C PHE A 34 -5.41 -10.68 -9.79
N ASN A 35 -6.18 -11.34 -10.66
CA ASN A 35 -7.61 -11.03 -10.82
C ASN A 35 -8.38 -11.31 -9.52
N PHE A 36 -8.18 -12.49 -8.94
CA PHE A 36 -8.80 -12.84 -7.65
C PHE A 36 -8.35 -11.91 -6.53
N ILE A 37 -7.05 -11.59 -6.48
CA ILE A 37 -6.48 -10.71 -5.46
C ILE A 37 -7.16 -9.34 -5.50
N ARG A 38 -7.27 -8.75 -6.68
CA ARG A 38 -7.92 -7.47 -6.88
C ARG A 38 -9.39 -7.51 -6.46
N GLU A 39 -10.16 -8.47 -6.98
CA GLU A 39 -11.59 -8.62 -6.63
C GLU A 39 -11.80 -8.83 -5.12
N LEU A 40 -10.86 -9.48 -4.45
CA LEU A 40 -10.90 -9.67 -3.01
C LEU A 40 -10.65 -8.34 -2.27
N LEU A 41 -9.56 -7.63 -2.62
CA LEU A 41 -9.08 -6.46 -1.90
C LEU A 41 -9.91 -5.19 -2.19
N ASP A 42 -10.48 -5.03 -3.38
CA ASP A 42 -11.33 -3.89 -3.77
C ASP A 42 -12.61 -3.76 -2.93
N ARG A 43 -12.96 -4.80 -2.16
CA ARG A 43 -14.12 -4.80 -1.25
C ARG A 43 -13.86 -4.16 0.10
N TYR A 44 -12.60 -3.81 0.38
CA TYR A 44 -12.15 -3.32 1.68
C TYR A 44 -11.56 -1.91 1.55
N HIS A 45 -11.56 -1.16 2.64
CA HIS A 45 -10.92 0.15 2.63
C HIS A 45 -9.40 -0.02 2.52
N PRO A 46 -8.69 0.92 1.88
CA PRO A 46 -7.23 0.86 1.76
C PRO A 46 -6.50 0.68 3.09
N ALA A 47 -7.01 1.28 4.17
CA ALA A 47 -6.47 1.11 5.52
C ALA A 47 -6.57 -0.35 6.03
N ASP A 48 -7.70 -1.02 5.77
CA ASP A 48 -7.91 -2.42 6.16
C ASP A 48 -6.97 -3.35 5.37
N VAL A 49 -6.78 -3.06 4.08
CA VAL A 49 -5.83 -3.78 3.21
C VAL A 49 -4.40 -3.54 3.67
N ALA A 50 -4.05 -2.32 4.09
CA ALA A 50 -2.74 -2.02 4.64
C ALA A 50 -2.46 -2.83 5.92
N ASP A 51 -3.44 -2.93 6.82
CA ASP A 51 -3.34 -3.75 8.03
C ASP A 51 -3.18 -5.24 7.72
N LEU A 52 -3.85 -5.73 6.68
CA LEU A 52 -3.64 -7.09 6.17
C LEU A 52 -2.22 -7.27 5.66
N ILE A 53 -1.70 -6.36 4.83
CA ILE A 53 -0.37 -6.48 4.24
C ILE A 53 0.71 -6.56 5.32
N LYS A 54 0.58 -5.81 6.41
CA LYS A 54 1.53 -5.82 7.56
C LYS A 54 1.72 -7.20 8.19
N ILE A 55 0.72 -8.07 8.11
CA ILE A 55 0.79 -9.44 8.67
C ILE A 55 1.20 -10.50 7.64
N LEU A 56 1.29 -10.15 6.34
CA LEU A 56 1.70 -11.07 5.29
C LEU A 56 3.22 -11.32 5.31
N PRO A 57 3.70 -12.47 4.79
CA PRO A 57 5.13 -12.68 4.57
C PRO A 57 5.71 -11.63 3.60
N ASN A 58 6.95 -11.21 3.83
CA ASN A 58 7.62 -10.17 3.04
C ASN A 58 7.63 -10.45 1.52
N GLU A 59 7.85 -11.71 1.11
CA GLU A 59 7.78 -12.12 -0.30
C GLU A 59 6.41 -11.80 -0.93
N VAL A 60 5.32 -12.03 -0.18
CA VAL A 60 3.95 -11.77 -0.63
C VAL A 60 3.70 -10.26 -0.70
N GLN A 61 4.17 -9.49 0.28
CA GLN A 61 4.08 -8.04 0.29
C GLN A 61 4.75 -7.44 -0.95
N ILE A 62 6.02 -7.78 -1.22
CA ILE A 62 6.76 -7.27 -2.38
C ILE A 62 6.07 -7.66 -3.69
N LYS A 63 5.58 -8.90 -3.79
CA LYS A 63 4.93 -9.40 -5.00
C LYS A 63 3.60 -8.68 -5.32
N LEU A 64 2.88 -8.25 -4.28
CA LEU A 64 1.66 -7.47 -4.43
C LEU A 64 1.93 -6.09 -5.05
N PHE A 65 3.01 -5.40 -4.66
CA PHE A 65 3.31 -4.06 -5.19
C PHE A 65 4.17 -4.06 -6.45
N SER A 66 4.99 -5.09 -6.68
CA SER A 66 5.86 -5.18 -7.86
C SER A 66 5.12 -5.53 -9.15
N HIS A 67 3.95 -6.16 -9.05
CA HIS A 67 3.21 -6.63 -10.21
C HIS A 67 2.07 -5.67 -10.58
N LYS A 68 2.17 -4.99 -11.74
CA LYS A 68 1.14 -4.05 -12.22
C LYS A 68 -0.27 -4.63 -12.25
N SER A 69 -0.42 -5.93 -12.52
CA SER A 69 -1.75 -6.58 -12.54
C SER A 69 -2.44 -6.64 -11.19
N ALA A 70 -1.69 -6.54 -10.08
CA ALA A 70 -2.27 -6.47 -8.74
C ALA A 70 -3.09 -5.18 -8.56
N ASP A 71 -2.68 -4.08 -9.21
CA ASP A 71 -3.39 -2.79 -9.29
C ASP A 71 -4.01 -2.38 -7.96
N LEU A 72 -3.19 -2.48 -6.91
CA LEU A 72 -3.59 -2.10 -5.58
C LEU A 72 -3.78 -0.59 -5.54
N ASN A 73 -4.83 -0.17 -4.81
CA ASN A 73 -5.04 1.24 -4.54
C ASN A 73 -3.76 1.82 -3.88
N PRO A 74 -3.16 2.90 -4.44
CA PRO A 74 -2.00 3.58 -3.89
C PRO A 74 -2.13 4.01 -2.42
N GLU A 75 -3.34 4.31 -1.96
CA GLU A 75 -3.63 4.65 -0.56
C GLU A 75 -3.30 3.51 0.41
N VAL A 76 -3.24 2.27 -0.09
CA VAL A 76 -2.80 1.12 0.71
C VAL A 76 -1.35 1.33 1.19
N VAL A 77 -0.48 1.91 0.35
CA VAL A 77 0.92 2.19 0.71
C VAL A 77 0.98 3.21 1.86
N LEU A 78 0.14 4.25 1.82
CA LEU A 78 0.06 5.27 2.87
C LEU A 78 -0.32 4.68 4.24
N GLY A 79 -1.18 3.66 4.24
CA GLY A 79 -1.60 2.97 5.46
C GLY A 79 -0.53 2.06 6.08
N LEU A 80 0.58 1.81 5.39
CA LEU A 80 1.69 1.01 5.90
C LEU A 80 2.55 1.83 6.86
N THR A 81 3.30 1.15 7.74
CA THR A 81 4.27 1.82 8.62
C THR A 81 5.44 2.37 7.80
N ASP A 82 6.06 3.48 8.23
CA ASP A 82 7.18 4.09 7.50
C ASP A 82 8.31 3.10 7.17
N THR A 83 8.62 2.20 8.09
CA THR A 83 9.61 1.14 7.86
C THR A 83 9.20 0.22 6.71
N LEU A 84 7.95 -0.24 6.70
CA LEU A 84 7.45 -1.15 5.68
C LEU A 84 7.28 -0.43 4.33
N GLN A 85 6.87 0.84 4.33
CA GLN A 85 6.83 1.67 3.12
C GLN A 85 8.22 1.74 2.49
N LYS A 86 9.26 2.08 3.27
CA LYS A 86 10.65 2.13 2.78
C LYS A 86 11.09 0.80 2.20
N GLU A 87 10.89 -0.29 2.94
CA GLU A 87 11.26 -1.64 2.49
C GLU A 87 10.57 -2.03 1.17
N ILE A 88 9.30 -1.71 0.99
CA ILE A 88 8.58 -2.00 -0.24
C ILE A 88 9.07 -1.10 -1.37
N LEU A 89 9.11 0.22 -1.14
CA LEU A 89 9.50 1.20 -2.15
C LEU A 89 10.92 0.96 -2.68
N GLU A 90 11.86 0.54 -1.83
CA GLU A 90 13.22 0.15 -2.24
C GLU A 90 13.25 -1.04 -3.22
N GLN A 91 12.22 -1.89 -3.20
CA GLN A 91 12.13 -3.07 -4.08
C GLN A 91 11.33 -2.79 -5.36
N LEU A 92 10.69 -1.63 -5.47
CA LEU A 92 9.90 -1.25 -6.64
C LEU A 92 10.72 -0.50 -7.67
N SER A 93 10.34 -0.67 -8.94
CA SER A 93 10.93 0.14 -10.01
C SER A 93 10.51 1.61 -9.89
N PRO A 94 11.37 2.57 -10.29
CA PRO A 94 11.01 3.98 -10.34
C PRO A 94 9.72 4.26 -11.12
N ASP A 95 9.44 3.49 -12.18
CA ASP A 95 8.21 3.59 -12.95
C ASP A 95 6.96 3.21 -12.14
N THR A 96 7.05 2.13 -11.35
CA THR A 96 5.96 1.71 -10.46
C THR A 96 5.69 2.77 -9.41
N ILE A 97 6.73 3.29 -8.76
CA ILE A 97 6.59 4.33 -7.73
C ILE A 97 6.02 5.62 -8.35
N SER A 98 6.45 5.99 -9.54
CA SER A 98 5.89 7.14 -10.27
C SER A 98 4.41 6.97 -10.60
N SER A 99 3.93 5.74 -10.75
CA SER A 99 2.51 5.45 -11.00
C SER A 99 1.69 5.62 -9.72
N ILE A 100 2.18 5.09 -8.60
CA ILE A 100 1.60 5.27 -7.25
C ILE A 100 1.46 6.77 -6.94
N ILE A 101 2.55 7.54 -7.10
CA ILE A 101 2.57 8.99 -6.82
C ILE A 101 1.58 9.79 -7.68
N LYS A 102 1.34 9.38 -8.93
CA LYS A 102 0.42 10.09 -9.85
C LYS A 102 -1.05 9.94 -9.48
N GLU A 103 -1.39 8.87 -8.77
CA GLU A 103 -2.76 8.54 -8.39
C GLU A 103 -3.11 9.08 -6.99
N LEU A 104 -2.10 9.49 -6.21
CA LEU A 104 -2.28 10.10 -4.89
C LEU A 104 -2.51 11.61 -4.96
N GLU A 105 -3.10 12.16 -3.90
CA GLU A 105 -3.15 13.60 -3.69
C GLU A 105 -1.74 14.16 -3.43
N SER A 106 -1.56 15.46 -3.70
CA SER A 106 -0.24 16.08 -3.68
C SER A 106 0.50 15.98 -2.34
N ASP A 107 -0.21 16.08 -1.21
CA ASP A 107 0.39 15.95 0.12
C ASP A 107 0.77 14.48 0.44
N ASP A 108 -0.09 13.53 0.08
CA ASP A 108 0.18 12.10 0.26
C ASP A 108 1.33 11.60 -0.62
N ALA A 109 1.36 12.08 -1.86
CA ALA A 109 2.45 11.83 -2.79
C ALA A 109 3.79 12.35 -2.26
N PHE A 110 3.80 13.48 -1.52
CA PHE A 110 4.99 13.97 -0.84
C PHE A 110 5.47 13.00 0.24
N GLN A 111 4.57 12.47 1.06
CA GLN A 111 4.91 11.50 2.09
C GLN A 111 5.55 10.23 1.48
N ILE A 112 5.02 9.75 0.35
CA ILE A 112 5.60 8.58 -0.34
C ILE A 112 7.00 8.89 -0.90
N ILE A 113 7.19 10.01 -1.62
CA ILE A 113 8.49 10.32 -2.23
C ILE A 113 9.57 10.58 -1.18
N GLU A 114 9.23 11.15 -0.02
CA GLU A 114 10.15 11.33 1.11
C GLU A 114 10.65 9.99 1.70
N ASN A 115 9.82 8.95 1.62
CA ASN A 115 10.19 7.60 2.04
C ASN A 115 11.01 6.83 0.98
N VAL A 116 11.19 7.37 -0.23
CA VAL A 116 12.06 6.77 -1.24
C VAL A 116 13.51 7.23 -1.03
N PRO A 117 14.52 6.35 -1.20
CA PRO A 117 15.92 6.77 -1.18
C PRO A 117 16.22 7.88 -2.20
N GLU A 118 17.00 8.88 -1.78
CA GLU A 118 17.30 10.09 -2.56
C GLU A 118 17.87 9.79 -3.96
N GLU A 119 18.64 8.69 -4.08
CA GLU A 119 19.21 8.22 -5.34
C GLU A 119 18.15 7.83 -6.40
N PHE A 120 16.97 7.37 -5.94
CA PHE A 120 15.84 7.00 -6.80
C PHE A 120 14.83 8.13 -6.98
N GLN A 121 14.74 9.08 -6.04
CA GLN A 121 13.80 10.20 -6.12
C GLN A 121 13.92 10.95 -7.46
N ASN A 122 15.14 11.30 -7.88
CA ASN A 122 15.35 12.01 -9.14
C ASN A 122 14.84 11.23 -10.36
N GLN A 123 15.02 9.91 -10.38
CA GLN A 123 14.54 9.05 -11.46
C GLN A 123 13.01 9.02 -11.50
N ILE A 124 12.37 8.90 -10.34
CA ILE A 124 10.91 8.91 -10.20
C ILE A 124 10.33 10.25 -10.64
N LEU A 125 10.91 11.37 -10.18
CA LEU A 125 10.45 12.70 -10.55
C LEU A 125 10.55 12.92 -12.07
N ASN A 126 11.62 12.46 -12.71
CA ASN A 126 11.77 12.57 -14.16
C ASN A 126 10.67 11.82 -14.95
N ASN A 127 10.02 10.83 -14.35
CA ASN A 127 8.88 10.10 -14.93
C ASN A 127 7.53 10.81 -14.74
N LEU A 128 7.48 11.89 -13.96
CA LEU A 128 6.28 12.71 -13.75
C LEU A 128 6.15 13.79 -14.85
N PRO A 129 4.93 14.29 -15.12
CA PRO A 129 4.74 15.48 -15.94
C PRO A 129 5.55 16.67 -15.43
N GLN A 130 6.03 17.53 -16.33
CA GLN A 130 6.90 18.66 -15.97
C GLN A 130 6.30 19.62 -14.91
N LYS A 131 4.97 19.76 -14.90
CA LYS A 131 4.25 20.54 -13.88
C LYS A 131 4.44 19.97 -12.47
N ASP A 132 4.43 18.65 -12.33
CA ASP A 132 4.49 17.95 -11.05
C ASP A 132 5.95 17.83 -10.60
N GLN A 133 6.89 17.68 -11.53
CA GLN A 133 8.34 17.71 -11.25
C GLN A 133 8.76 18.94 -10.44
N ASN A 134 8.35 20.13 -10.88
CA ASN A 134 8.72 21.37 -10.23
C ASN A 134 8.12 21.48 -8.82
N PHE A 135 6.87 21.05 -8.67
CA PHE A 135 6.19 21.00 -7.38
C PHE A 135 6.95 20.14 -6.37
N PHE A 136 7.28 18.89 -6.73
CA PHE A 136 8.02 18.00 -5.83
C PHE A 136 9.45 18.48 -5.55
N ARG A 137 10.17 18.99 -6.56
CA ARG A 137 11.54 19.51 -6.37
C ARG A 137 11.60 20.72 -5.44
N LEU A 138 10.56 21.55 -5.42
CA LEU A 138 10.46 22.68 -4.50
C LEU A 138 10.12 22.20 -3.09
N GLY A 139 9.17 21.27 -2.94
CA GLY A 139 8.82 20.72 -1.62
C GLY A 139 9.97 19.98 -0.95
N LEU A 140 10.70 19.14 -1.69
CA LEU A 140 11.85 18.39 -1.17
C LEU A 140 13.05 19.29 -0.78
N LYS A 141 13.16 20.49 -1.37
CA LYS A 141 14.22 21.46 -1.02
C LYS A 141 13.91 22.28 0.24
N TYR A 142 12.65 22.34 0.63
CA TYR A 142 12.19 23.11 1.79
C TYR A 142 11.24 22.24 2.63
N PRO A 143 11.77 21.20 3.33
CA PRO A 143 10.95 20.42 4.24
C PRO A 143 10.31 21.35 5.27
N LYS A 144 9.05 21.09 5.65
CA LYS A 144 8.15 21.97 6.43
C LYS A 144 8.61 22.27 7.89
N ASP A 145 9.90 22.35 8.17
CA ASP A 145 10.47 22.82 9.44
C ASP A 145 10.86 24.32 9.36
N SER A 146 9.86 25.18 9.21
CA SER A 146 9.92 26.58 9.65
C SER A 146 8.66 26.97 10.42
#